data_AF-A0A9P2WPM1-F1
#
_entry.id   AF-A0A9P2WPM1-F1
#
_cell.length_a   1.000
_cell.length_b   1.000
_cell.length_c   1.000
_cell.angle_alpha   90.00
_cell.angle_beta   90.00
_cell.angle_gamma   90.00
#
_symmetry.space_group_name_H-M   'P 1'
#
loop_
_entity.id
_entity.type
_entity.pdbx_description
1 polymer ?
#
loop_
_entity_poly.entity_id
_entity_poly.type
_entity_poly.pdbx_seq_one_letter_code
_entity_poly.pdbx_strand_id
1 'polypeptide(L)'
;MSLYNEQIDVRSTTNDAPVLFSWRGTLYRVRRVIGTWHGTSSEAASEVRLVRVAAESDHGHRGIADIVLDTATNHWTMRRLWY
;
A
#
# COMPACT_ATOMS: atom_id res chain seq x y z
N MET A 1 5.56 2.14 17.07
CA MET A 1 5.34 2.05 15.61
C MET A 1 4.90 0.63 15.30
N SER A 2 3.73 0.45 14.68
CA SER A 2 3.12 -0.87 14.53
C SER A 2 3.33 -1.44 13.13
N LEU A 3 3.63 -2.73 13.06
CA LEU A 3 3.57 -3.49 11.82
C LEU A 3 2.13 -3.95 11.64
N TYR A 4 1.53 -3.66 10.48
CA TYR A 4 0.23 -4.17 10.07
C TYR A 4 0.44 -5.33 9.08
N ASN A 5 -0.62 -6.11 8.88
CA ASN A 5 -0.74 -7.07 7.79
C ASN A 5 -2.20 -7.14 7.34
N GLU A 6 -2.80 -5.97 7.15
CA GLU A 6 -4.23 -5.84 6.91
C GLU A 6 -4.47 -5.63 5.43
N GLN A 7 -5.41 -6.38 4.87
CA GLN A 7 -5.83 -6.18 3.50
C GLN A 7 -6.43 -4.78 3.32
N ILE A 8 -6.08 -4.13 2.22
CA ILE A 8 -6.66 -2.86 1.80
C ILE A 8 -7.41 -3.05 0.49
N ASP A 9 -8.42 -2.21 0.30
CA ASP A 9 -9.14 -2.13 -0.96
C ASP A 9 -8.48 -1.06 -1.84
N VAL A 10 -7.68 -1.48 -2.81
CA VAL A 10 -7.09 -0.59 -3.81
C VAL A 10 -8.09 -0.39 -4.94
N ARG A 11 -8.62 0.82 -5.04
CA ARG A 11 -9.69 1.17 -6.00
C ARG A 11 -9.15 1.54 -7.37
N SER A 12 -7.90 1.98 -7.44
CA SER A 12 -7.24 2.30 -8.70
C SER A 12 -5.73 2.28 -8.55
N THR A 13 -5.06 1.95 -9.65
CA THR A 13 -3.60 1.92 -9.78
C THR A 13 -3.16 2.76 -10.97
N THR A 14 -1.92 3.20 -10.96
CA THR A 14 -1.24 3.85 -12.10
C THR A 14 0.21 3.49 -12.03
N ASN A 15 0.79 3.05 -13.16
CA ASN A 15 2.16 2.56 -13.22
C ASN A 15 2.46 1.61 -12.05
N ASP A 16 1.58 0.63 -11.86
CA ASP A 16 1.86 -0.47 -10.95
C ASP A 16 1.91 -0.09 -9.45
N ALA A 17 1.46 1.13 -9.12
CA ALA A 17 1.34 1.68 -7.78
C ALA A 17 -0.12 2.11 -7.50
N PRO A 18 -0.58 2.07 -6.24
CA PRO A 18 -1.93 2.51 -5.89
C PRO A 18 -2.03 4.03 -6.05
N VAL A 19 -3.15 4.51 -6.59
CA VAL A 19 -3.47 5.95 -6.63
C VAL A 19 -4.61 6.32 -5.68
N LEU A 20 -5.49 5.36 -5.38
CA LEU A 20 -6.57 5.49 -4.42
C LEU A 20 -6.81 4.14 -3.73
N PHE A 21 -6.88 4.15 -2.40
CA PHE A 21 -7.19 2.95 -1.62
C PHE A 21 -7.99 3.29 -0.38
N SER A 22 -8.71 2.31 0.18
CA SER A 22 -9.40 2.45 1.45
C SER A 22 -8.83 1.48 2.50
N TRP A 23 -8.72 1.96 3.73
CA TRP A 23 -8.22 1.19 4.86
C TRP A 23 -8.95 1.61 6.13
N ARG A 24 -9.50 0.63 6.86
CA ARG A 24 -10.26 0.84 8.12
C ARG A 24 -11.36 1.90 8.02
N GLY A 25 -12.03 1.97 6.88
CA GLY A 25 -13.12 2.93 6.62
C GLY A 25 -12.66 4.32 6.19
N THR A 26 -11.35 4.60 6.14
CA THR A 26 -10.79 5.87 5.65
C THR A 26 -10.33 5.72 4.21
N LEU A 27 -10.69 6.68 3.35
CA LEU A 27 -10.19 6.75 1.99
C LEU A 27 -8.87 7.52 1.95
N TYR A 28 -7.88 6.99 1.23
CA TYR A 28 -6.57 7.61 1.06
C TYR A 28 -6.27 7.83 -0.42
N ARG A 29 -5.93 9.08 -0.76
CA ARG A 29 -5.41 9.45 -2.07
C ARG A 29 -3.89 9.47 -2.02
N VAL A 30 -3.25 8.76 -2.94
CA VAL A 30 -1.80 8.81 -3.08
C VAL A 30 -1.41 10.12 -3.76
N ARG A 31 -0.52 10.85 -3.09
CA ARG A 31 0.03 12.15 -3.54
C ARG A 31 1.30 11.95 -4.36
N ARG A 32 2.13 10.99 -3.97
CA ARG A 32 3.34 10.57 -4.71
C ARG A 32 3.78 9.19 -4.28
N VAL A 33 4.40 8.46 -5.19
CA VAL A 33 5.21 7.27 -4.86
C VAL A 33 6.57 7.75 -4.39
N ILE A 34 7.02 7.26 -3.24
CA ILE A 34 8.33 7.57 -2.65
C ILE A 34 9.35 6.51 -3.09
N GLY A 35 8.93 5.25 -3.20
CA GLY A 35 9.79 4.18 -3.69
C GLY A 35 9.03 2.88 -3.90
N THR A 36 9.59 2.04 -4.75
CA THR A 36 9.07 0.70 -5.06
C THR A 36 10.22 -0.29 -4.94
N TRP A 37 9.98 -1.40 -4.26
CA TRP A 37 10.92 -2.49 -4.10
C TRP A 37 10.27 -3.80 -4.50
N HIS A 38 11.01 -4.61 -5.25
CA HIS A 38 10.59 -5.94 -5.65
C HIS A 38 11.30 -6.96 -4.76
N GLY A 39 10.58 -8.00 -4.35
CA GLY A 39 11.11 -9.10 -3.59
C GLY A 39 10.35 -10.38 -3.87
N THR A 40 10.82 -11.46 -3.29
CA THR A 40 10.14 -12.75 -3.29
C THR A 40 9.64 -13.05 -1.89
N SER A 41 8.40 -13.49 -1.75
CA SER A 41 7.90 -13.98 -0.47
C SER A 41 8.43 -15.39 -0.22
N SER A 42 9.02 -15.61 0.95
CA SER A 42 9.54 -16.93 1.36
C SER A 42 8.44 -17.97 1.53
N GLU A 43 7.19 -17.55 1.76
CA GLU A 43 6.08 -18.44 2.14
C GLU A 43 5.31 -19.00 0.93
N ALA A 44 5.27 -18.28 -0.19
CA ALA A 44 4.42 -18.62 -1.33
C ALA A 44 5.16 -18.71 -2.68
N ALA A 45 6.50 -18.61 -2.68
CA ALA A 45 7.31 -18.43 -3.90
C ALA A 45 6.72 -17.37 -4.84
N SER A 46 6.01 -16.39 -4.28
CA SER A 46 5.26 -15.38 -5.03
C SER A 46 6.04 -14.08 -5.00
N GLU A 47 6.06 -13.39 -6.14
CA GLU A 47 6.68 -12.08 -6.22
C GLU A 47 5.82 -11.09 -5.41
N VAL A 48 6.50 -10.33 -4.55
CA VAL A 48 5.88 -9.27 -3.77
C VAL A 48 6.48 -7.93 -4.16
N ARG A 49 5.64 -6.91 -4.20
CA ARG A 49 6.05 -5.54 -4.46
C ARG A 49 5.69 -4.68 -3.26
N LEU A 50 6.70 -4.11 -2.63
CA LEU A 50 6.53 -3.08 -1.61
C LEU A 50 6.49 -1.72 -2.31
N VAL A 51 5.44 -0.94 -2.06
CA VAL A 51 5.29 0.43 -2.54
C VAL A 51 5.18 1.34 -1.32
N ARG A 52 6.11 2.28 -1.19
CA ARG A 52 6.02 3.38 -0.22
C ARG A 52 5.43 4.60 -0.87
N VAL A 53 4.36 5.14 -0.30
CA VAL A 53 3.62 6.28 -0.85
C VAL A 53 3.46 7.37 0.19
N ALA A 54 3.46 8.63 -0.24
CA ALA A 54 2.84 9.70 0.54
C ALA A 54 1.35 9.72 0.20
N ALA A 55 0.50 9.65 1.21
CA ALA A 55 -0.95 9.61 1.06
C ALA A 55 -1.61 10.70 1.91
N GLU A 56 -2.80 11.10 1.49
CA GLU A 56 -3.66 12.04 2.19
C GLU A 56 -5.03 11.40 2.36
N SER A 57 -5.54 11.38 3.59
CA SER A 57 -6.88 10.87 3.88
C SER A 57 -7.94 11.83 3.36
N ASP A 58 -9.16 11.34 3.18
CA ASP A 58 -10.37 12.14 2.97
C ASP A 58 -10.63 13.20 4.06
N HIS A 59 -10.17 12.95 5.29
CA HIS A 59 -10.16 13.93 6.38
C HIS A 59 -9.01 14.97 6.31
N GLY A 60 -8.14 14.91 5.30
CA GLY A 60 -7.00 15.84 5.12
C GLY A 60 -5.73 15.49 5.91
N HIS A 61 -5.68 14.33 6.56
CA HIS A 61 -4.47 13.89 7.27
C HIS A 61 -3.45 13.35 6.28
N ARG A 62 -2.22 13.87 6.36
CA ARG A 62 -1.10 13.40 5.53
C ARG A 62 -0.35 12.32 6.26
N GLY A 63 0.19 11.38 5.50
CA GLY A 63 1.01 10.32 6.03
C GLY A 63 1.85 9.64 4.96
N ILE A 64 2.74 8.77 5.40
CA ILE A 64 3.49 7.86 4.54
C ILE A 64 2.97 6.45 4.80
N ALA A 65 2.70 5.68 3.76
CA ALA A 65 2.25 4.30 3.87
C ALA A 65 3.21 3.35 3.16
N ASP A 66 3.52 2.23 3.80
CA ASP A 66 4.10 1.05 3.16
C ASP A 66 3.00 0.07 2.84
N ILE A 67 2.85 -0.25 1.56
CA ILE A 67 1.82 -1.12 1.04
C ILE A 67 2.49 -2.26 0.28
N VAL A 68 2.10 -3.50 0.53
CA VAL A 68 2.60 -4.67 -0.21
C VAL A 68 1.52 -5.17 -1.16
N LEU A 69 1.90 -5.39 -2.42
CA LEU A 69 1.17 -6.16 -3.41
C LEU A 69 1.77 -7.56 -3.50
N ASP A 70 0.95 -8.58 -3.29
CA ASP A 70 1.25 -9.94 -3.74
C ASP A 70 0.83 -10.06 -5.22
N THR A 71 1.77 -10.24 -6.13
CA THR A 71 1.48 -10.20 -7.57
C THR A 71 0.77 -11.46 -8.07
N ALA A 72 0.87 -12.57 -7.35
CA ALA A 72 0.21 -13.83 -7.70
C ALA A 72 -1.30 -13.78 -7.42
N THR A 73 -1.67 -13.17 -6.30
CA THR A 73 -3.07 -13.06 -5.85
C THR A 73 -3.69 -11.70 -6.14
N ASN A 74 -2.89 -10.72 -6.54
CA ASN A 74 -3.26 -9.32 -6.67
C ASN A 74 -3.83 -8.72 -5.38
N HIS A 75 -3.41 -9.25 -4.22
CA HIS A 75 -3.83 -8.77 -2.91
C HIS A 75 -2.93 -7.65 -2.42
N TRP A 76 -3.56 -6.56 -1.98
CA TRP A 76 -2.87 -5.41 -1.42
C TRP A 76 -3.03 -5.39 0.09
N THR A 77 -1.92 -5.15 0.80
CA THR A 77 -1.90 -5.11 2.27
C THR A 77 -1.19 -3.87 2.78
N MET A 78 -1.78 -3.23 3.80
CA MET A 78 -1.12 -2.20 4.58
C MET A 78 -0.09 -2.86 5.50
N ARG A 79 1.16 -2.36 5.45
CA ARG A 79 2.25 -2.83 6.33
C ARG A 79 2.63 -1.82 7.39
N ARG A 80 2.69 -0.53 7.05
CA ARG A 80 3.04 0.55 7.98
C ARG A 80 2.37 1.85 7.55
N LEU A 81 2.01 2.68 8.52
CA LEU A 81 1.55 4.05 8.31
C LEU A 81 2.26 4.98 9.29
N TRP A 82 2.76 6.10 8.77
CA TRP A 82 3.38 7.20 9.51
C TRP A 82 2.56 8.48 9.26
N TYR A 83 2.50 9.37 10.26
CA TYR A 83 1.85 10.68 10.18
C TYR A 83 2.88 11.80 10.28
#